data_AF-A0AAE4UEP9-F1
#
_entry.id   AF-A0AAE4UEP9-F1
#
_cell.length_a   1.000
_cell.length_b   1.000
_cell.length_c   1.000
_cell.angle_alpha   90.00
_cell.angle_beta   90.00
_cell.angle_gamma   90.00
#
_symmetry.space_group_name_H-M   'P 1'
#
loop_
_entity.id
_entity.type
_entity.pdbx_description
1 polymer ?
#
loop_
_entity_poly.entity_id
_entity_poly.type
_entity_poly.pdbx_seq_one_letter_code
_entity_poly.pdbx_strand_id
1 'polypeptide(L)' 'PDRQRQYSLLPLLHNYQKPQKPINGSMAPTDVFRAAVQEAKIGPDKDIPHVSAPVIVKYITDLELLGLL' A
#
# COMPACT_ATOMS: atom_id res chain seq x y z
N PRO A 1 -17.67 -17.10 -9.22
CA PRO A 1 -17.39 -15.81 -9.91
C PRO A 1 -17.99 -14.58 -9.22
N ASP A 2 -19.26 -14.63 -8.78
CA ASP A 2 -19.91 -13.46 -8.15
C ASP A 2 -19.23 -13.01 -6.85
N ARG A 3 -18.78 -13.97 -6.03
CA ARG A 3 -18.01 -13.69 -4.81
C ARG A 3 -16.75 -12.86 -5.12
N GLN A 4 -15.93 -13.28 -6.08
CA GLN A 4 -14.74 -12.51 -6.49
C GLN A 4 -15.09 -11.12 -7.03
N ARG A 5 -16.17 -10.98 -7.81
CA ARG A 5 -16.63 -9.68 -8.31
C ARG A 5 -17.00 -8.71 -7.19
N GLN A 6 -17.64 -9.20 -6.13
CA GLN A 6 -18.01 -8.40 -4.95
C GLN A 6 -16.79 -7.86 -4.20
N TYR A 7 -15.67 -8.61 -4.18
CA TYR A 7 -14.41 -8.21 -3.56
C TYR A 7 -13.38 -7.64 -4.55
N SER A 8 -13.82 -7.23 -5.74
CA SER A 8 -12.96 -6.66 -6.77
C SER A 8 -13.06 -5.13 -6.83
N LEU A 9 -12.21 -4.51 -7.63
CA LEU A 9 -12.28 -3.08 -7.94
C LEU A 9 -13.36 -2.73 -9.00
N LEU A 10 -14.19 -3.69 -9.45
CA LEU A 10 -15.20 -3.47 -10.48
C LEU A 10 -16.10 -2.24 -10.24
N PRO A 11 -16.68 -2.00 -9.03
CA PRO A 11 -17.49 -0.80 -8.80
C PRO A 11 -16.67 0.51 -8.78
N LEU A 12 -15.34 0.42 -8.64
CA LEU A 12 -14.41 1.56 -8.54
C LEU A 12 -13.60 1.78 -9.82
N LEU A 13 -13.91 1.06 -10.90
CA LEU A 13 -13.14 1.12 -12.15
C LEU A 13 -13.08 2.52 -12.77
N HIS A 14 -14.07 3.37 -12.47
CA HIS A 14 -14.12 4.76 -12.90
C HIS A 14 -12.92 5.59 -12.41
N ASN A 15 -12.30 5.24 -11.27
CA ASN A 15 -11.11 5.90 -10.75
C ASN A 15 -9.83 5.64 -11.59
N TYR A 16 -9.85 4.60 -12.43
CA TYR A 16 -8.71 4.16 -13.23
C TYR A 16 -8.88 4.46 -14.73
N GLN A 17 -9.89 5.25 -15.11
CA GLN A 17 -10.15 5.61 -16.51
C GLN A 17 -9.00 6.40 -17.17
N LYS A 18 -8.15 7.04 -16.35
CA LYS A 18 -6.98 7.80 -16.80
C LYS A 18 -5.77 7.41 -15.97
N PRO A 19 -4.57 7.38 -16.56
CA PRO A 19 -3.35 7.09 -15.81
C PRO A 19 -3.07 8.20 -14.79
N GLN A 20 -2.54 7.80 -13.63
CA GLN A 20 -2.08 8.74 -12.61
C GLN A 20 -0.76 9.39 -13.04
N LYS A 21 -0.60 10.68 -12.76
CA LYS A 21 0.69 11.37 -12.92
C LYS A 21 1.67 10.86 -11.85
N PRO A 22 2.91 10.49 -12.22
CA PRO A 22 3.89 10.02 -11.26
C PRO A 22 4.28 11.14 -10.28
N ILE A 23 4.55 10.75 -9.05
CA ILE A 23 5.02 11.64 -7.98
C ILE A 23 6.30 11.04 -7.42
N ASN A 24 7.38 11.82 -7.41
CA ASN A 24 8.63 11.41 -6.79
C ASN A 24 8.61 11.83 -5.31
N GLY A 25 8.26 10.90 -4.43
CA GLY A 25 8.10 11.16 -3.00
C GLY A 25 6.64 11.30 -2.59
N SER A 26 6.33 12.32 -1.77
CA SER A 26 5.00 12.54 -1.19
C SER A 26 4.37 13.84 -1.71
N MET A 27 3.04 13.90 -1.71
CA MET A 27 2.29 15.12 -1.97
C MET A 27 2.31 16.10 -0.78
N ALA A 28 2.55 15.58 0.43
CA ALA A 28 2.54 16.35 1.68
C ALA A 28 3.92 16.33 2.35
N PRO A 29 4.30 17.41 3.05
CA PRO A 29 5.55 17.45 3.82
C PRO A 29 5.52 16.41 4.95
N THR A 30 6.67 15.78 5.21
CA THR A 30 6.79 14.68 6.19
C THR A 30 7.94 14.87 7.19
N ASP A 31 8.63 16.01 7.16
CA ASP A 31 9.89 16.22 7.89
C ASP A 31 9.75 16.01 9.40
N VAL A 32 8.70 16.60 10.01
CA VAL A 32 8.45 16.51 11.45
C VAL A 32 8.15 15.07 11.87
N PHE A 33 7.33 14.35 11.08
CA PHE A 33 6.99 12.97 11.38
C PHE A 33 8.21 12.06 11.24
N ARG A 34 8.98 12.22 10.15
CA ARG A 34 10.20 11.44 9.94
C ARG A 34 11.23 11.65 11.06
N ALA A 35 11.43 12.90 11.47
CA ALA A 35 12.33 13.22 12.57
C ALA A 35 11.92 12.53 13.88
N ALA A 36 10.63 12.57 14.23
CA ALA A 36 10.12 11.91 15.44
C ALA A 36 10.29 10.37 15.40
N VAL A 37 10.06 9.76 14.23
CA VAL A 37 10.28 8.31 14.01
C VAL A 37 11.74 7.94 14.21
N GLN A 38 12.66 8.74 13.67
CA GLN A 38 14.10 8.53 13.78
C GLN A 38 14.61 8.72 15.22
N GLU A 39 14.16 9.79 15.90
CA GLU A 39 14.52 10.08 17.29
C GLU A 39 14.07 8.95 18.23
N ALA A 40 12.82 8.50 18.07
CA ALA A 40 12.26 7.40 18.83
C ALA A 40 12.76 6.01 18.38
N LYS A 41 13.58 5.93 17.32
CA LYS A 41 14.14 4.69 16.76
C LYS A 41 13.07 3.64 16.46
N ILE A 42 11.95 4.07 15.88
CA ILE A 42 10.80 3.20 15.64
C ILE A 42 11.11 2.23 14.49
N GLY A 43 10.81 0.95 14.71
CA GLY A 43 10.92 -0.09 13.69
C GLY A 43 12.37 -0.56 13.40
N PRO A 44 12.53 -1.57 12.54
CA PRO A 44 13.83 -2.18 12.24
C PRO A 44 14.81 -1.20 11.59
N ASP A 45 14.30 -0.33 10.72
CA ASP A 45 15.11 0.66 9.99
C ASP A 45 15.38 1.92 10.82
N LYS A 46 14.69 2.10 11.95
CA LYS A 46 14.71 3.33 12.77
C LYS A 46 14.39 4.58 11.94
N ASP A 47 13.57 4.40 10.91
CA ASP A 47 13.11 5.42 9.96
C ASP A 47 11.77 4.95 9.38
N ILE A 48 11.12 5.80 8.59
CA ILE A 48 9.91 5.42 7.84
C ILE A 48 10.29 4.31 6.84
N PRO A 49 9.65 3.12 6.91
CA PRO A 49 10.02 2.01 6.06
C PRO A 49 9.59 2.22 4.61
N HIS A 50 10.28 1.54 3.70
CA HIS A 50 9.87 1.42 2.30
C HIS A 50 8.98 0.19 2.10
N VAL A 51 8.02 0.29 1.18
CA VAL A 51 7.29 -0.88 0.69
C VAL A 51 8.24 -1.74 -0.14
N SER A 52 8.31 -3.03 0.20
CA SER A 52 9.18 -4.01 -0.46
C SER A 52 8.36 -5.21 -0.96
N ALA A 53 8.99 -6.08 -1.77
CA ALA A 53 8.33 -7.23 -2.36
C ALA A 53 7.59 -8.14 -1.34
N PRO A 54 8.12 -8.43 -0.14
CA PRO A 54 7.41 -9.23 0.86
C PRO A 54 6.03 -8.69 1.25
N VAL A 55 5.85 -7.36 1.28
CA VAL A 55 4.55 -6.76 1.58
C VAL A 55 3.54 -7.08 0.48
N ILE A 56 3.97 -7.02 -0.79
CA ILE A 56 3.09 -7.33 -1.94
C ILE A 56 2.73 -8.81 -1.96
N VAL A 57 3.72 -9.69 -1.73
CA VAL A 57 3.49 -11.15 -1.67
C VAL A 57 2.49 -11.50 -0.57
N LYS A 58 2.55 -10.82 0.58
CA LYS A 58 1.64 -11.05 1.69
C LYS A 58 0.17 -10.89 1.30
N TYR A 59 -0.17 -9.90 0.46
CA TYR A 59 -1.54 -9.74 -0.04
C TYR A 59 -2.02 -10.96 -0.83
N ILE A 60 -1.19 -11.50 -1.71
CA ILE A 60 -1.56 -12.68 -2.53
C ILE A 60 -1.79 -13.88 -1.61
N THR A 61 -0.83 -14.16 -0.72
CA THR A 61 -0.95 -15.31 0.20
C THR A 61 -2.17 -15.22 1.11
N ASP A 62 -2.57 -14.01 1.51
CA ASP A 62 -3.73 -13.81 2.39
C ASP A 62 -5.04 -13.89 1.63
N LEU A 63 -5.09 -13.39 0.39
CA LEU A 63 -6.26 -13.55 -0.46
C LEU A 63 -6.50 -15.02 -0.82
N GLU A 64 -5.45 -15.81 -1.07
CA GLU A 64 -5.53 -17.26 -1.22
C GLU A 64 -6.08 -17.93 0.05
N LEU A 65 -5.53 -17.59 1.22
CA LEU A 65 -5.98 -18.11 2.52
C LEU A 65 -7.47 -17.83 2.78
N LEU A 66 -7.98 -16.68 2.34
CA LEU A 66 -9.38 -16.29 2.47
C LEU A 66 -10.30 -16.87 1.37
N GLY A 67 -9.74 -17.59 0.40
CA GLY A 67 -10.46 -18.12 -0.76
C GLY A 67 -11.02 -17.03 -1.67
N LEU A 68 -10.28 -15.92 -1.81
CA LEU A 68 -10.60 -14.78 -2.68
C LEU A 68 -9.75 -14.74 -3.95
N LEU A 69 -8.71 -15.56 -4.03
CA LEU A 69 -7.94 -15.87 -5.24
C LEU A 69 -8.12 -17.34 -5.64
#